data_AF-A0A369T341-F1
#
_entry.id   AF-A0A369T341-F1
#
_cell.length_a   1.000
_cell.length_b   1.000
_cell.length_c   1.000
_cell.angle_alpha   90.00
_cell.angle_beta   90.00
_cell.angle_gamma   90.00
#
_symmetry.space_group_name_H-M   'P 1'
#
loop_
_entity.id
_entity.type
_entity.pdbx_description
1 polymer ?
#
loop_
_entity_poly.entity_id
_entity_poly.type
_entity_poly.pdbx_seq_one_letter_code
_entity_poly.pdbx_strand_id
1 'polypeptide(L)'
;MRAELIVAALLILALVLSLTLALRPQRAGERPEGSWRVTIAYQSRDSIPGGLALSSYSITTCLSFFSGGKINETNLAVGSLGEVERGNVTIIVRLADETSVIAFPENSTLVVQGRDQDGLFAATDRLVLAIAGDYALDLDDSRNYLIVVHPSRGHRVGLPWLGGYTIPQVRAVPLRVMGGELDLRRFLLGPFSP
;
A
#
# COMPACT_ATOMS: atom_id res chain seq x y z
N MET A 1 54.49 2.27 23.74
CA MET A 1 53.70 1.19 24.39
C MET A 1 52.35 1.62 24.97
N ARG A 2 52.23 2.46 26.01
CA ARG A 2 50.91 2.76 26.61
C ARG A 2 49.98 3.59 25.71
N ALA A 3 50.51 4.57 24.98
CA ALA A 3 49.72 5.42 24.09
C ALA A 3 49.19 4.66 22.85
N GLU A 4 50.01 3.79 22.26
CA GLU A 4 49.64 2.99 21.08
C GLU A 4 48.52 1.99 21.40
N LEU A 5 48.54 1.40 22.60
CA LEU A 5 47.46 0.51 23.06
C LEU A 5 46.14 1.26 23.26
N ILE A 6 46.18 2.51 23.74
CA ILE A 6 44.99 3.36 23.90
C ILE A 6 44.42 3.75 22.53
N VAL A 7 45.28 4.13 21.58
CA VAL A 7 44.85 4.49 20.21
C VAL A 7 44.26 3.27 19.49
N ALA A 8 44.90 2.11 19.61
CA ALA A 8 44.38 0.87 19.03
C ALA A 8 43.03 0.48 19.62
N ALA A 9 42.85 0.61 20.95
CA ALA A 9 41.57 0.34 21.61
C ALA A 9 40.46 1.30 21.15
N LEU A 10 40.77 2.60 20.98
CA LEU A 10 39.82 3.59 20.47
C LEU A 10 39.43 3.31 19.01
N LEU A 11 40.37 2.88 18.17
CA LEU A 11 40.11 2.52 16.78
C LEU A 11 39.22 1.28 16.67
N ILE A 12 39.48 0.25 17.48
CA ILE A 12 38.63 -0.96 17.54
C ILE A 12 37.23 -0.60 18.03
N LEU A 13 37.12 0.24 19.07
CA LEU A 13 35.82 0.69 19.58
C LEU A 13 35.05 1.48 18.50
N ALA A 14 35.71 2.39 17.78
CA ALA A 14 35.10 3.14 16.69
C ALA A 14 34.66 2.23 15.54
N LEU A 15 35.44 1.21 15.21
CA LEU A 15 35.10 0.22 14.18
C LEU A 15 33.89 -0.63 14.58
N VAL A 16 33.82 -1.08 15.83
CA VAL A 16 32.67 -1.85 16.35
C VAL A 16 31.41 -0.97 16.41
N LEU A 17 31.56 0.30 16.83
CA LEU A 17 30.43 1.24 16.88
C LEU A 17 29.87 1.54 15.48
N SER A 18 30.75 1.73 14.50
CA SER A 18 30.34 1.97 13.11
C SER A 18 29.74 0.73 12.45
N LEU A 19 30.29 -0.46 12.73
CA LEU A 19 29.73 -1.72 12.25
C LEU A 19 28.35 -2.01 12.86
N THR A 20 28.15 -1.74 14.15
CA THR A 20 26.85 -1.90 14.82
C THR A 20 25.82 -0.85 14.39
N LEU A 21 26.26 0.37 14.02
CA LEU A 21 25.41 1.38 13.40
C LEU A 21 25.02 1.02 11.95
N ALA A 22 25.93 0.41 11.19
CA ALA A 22 25.67 -0.04 9.82
C ALA A 22 24.81 -1.31 9.75
N LEU A 23 24.96 -2.20 10.74
CA LEU A 23 24.16 -3.43 10.90
C LEU A 23 22.87 -3.21 11.69
N ARG A 24 22.61 -2.00 12.20
CA ARG A 24 21.28 -1.70 12.73
C ARG A 24 20.32 -1.86 11.57
N PRO A 25 19.35 -2.80 11.62
CA PRO A 25 18.25 -2.78 10.67
C PRO A 25 17.72 -1.36 10.71
N GLN A 26 17.66 -0.69 9.55
CA GLN A 26 16.95 0.57 9.45
C GLN A 26 15.58 0.27 10.05
N ARG A 27 15.34 0.73 11.29
CA ARG A 27 14.06 0.52 11.95
C ARG A 27 13.05 1.00 10.95
N ALA A 28 12.20 0.09 10.47
CA ALA A 28 10.94 0.46 9.85
C ALA A 28 10.40 1.57 10.75
N GLY A 29 10.29 2.79 10.21
CA GLY A 29 10.06 4.00 11.02
C GLY A 29 9.03 3.68 12.09
N GLU A 30 9.37 3.93 13.35
CA GLU A 30 8.50 3.65 14.48
C GLU A 30 7.09 4.14 14.10
N ARG A 31 6.14 3.20 14.02
CA ARG A 31 4.77 3.49 13.62
C ARG A 31 4.30 4.63 14.51
N PRO A 32 3.95 5.81 13.98
CA PRO A 32 3.58 6.94 14.82
C PRO A 32 2.47 6.51 15.78
N GLU A 33 2.76 6.53 17.08
CA GLU A 33 1.79 6.16 18.10
C GLU A 33 0.62 7.16 18.05
N GLY A 34 -0.60 6.64 17.94
CA GLY A 34 -1.84 7.42 18.09
C GLY A 34 -2.58 7.81 16.80
N SER A 35 -2.01 7.64 15.60
CA SER A 35 -2.77 7.85 14.35
C SER A 35 -2.34 6.89 13.24
N TRP A 36 -3.31 6.23 12.60
CA TRP A 36 -3.06 5.37 11.45
C TRP A 36 -3.15 6.21 10.17
N ARG A 37 -2.00 6.45 9.53
CA ARG A 37 -1.85 7.24 8.31
C ARG A 37 -1.52 6.34 7.13
N VAL A 38 -2.25 6.51 6.03
CA VAL A 38 -1.97 5.84 4.75
C VAL A 38 -1.51 6.87 3.74
N THR A 39 -0.39 6.61 3.08
CA THR A 39 0.12 7.46 2.00
C THR A 39 -0.05 6.75 0.68
N ILE A 40 -0.63 7.40 -0.33
CA ILE A 40 -0.69 6.93 -1.71
C ILE A 40 0.25 7.81 -2.54
N ALA A 41 1.40 7.24 -2.92
CA ALA A 41 2.39 7.92 -3.74
C ALA A 41 2.31 7.44 -5.19
N TYR A 42 2.48 8.34 -6.16
CA TYR A 42 2.57 7.97 -7.58
C TYR A 42 3.85 8.47 -8.22
N GLN A 43 4.33 7.77 -9.25
CA GLN A 43 5.52 8.20 -9.98
C GLN A 43 5.21 9.44 -10.84
N SER A 44 5.91 10.54 -10.59
CA SER A 44 5.66 11.87 -11.20
C SER A 44 6.12 12.01 -12.66
N ARG A 45 6.86 11.03 -13.22
CA ARG A 45 7.32 11.11 -14.62
C ARG A 45 6.24 10.62 -15.59
N ASP A 46 5.81 11.53 -16.46
CA ASP A 46 5.20 11.37 -17.78
C ASP A 46 4.12 10.26 -17.94
N SER A 47 2.89 10.73 -18.20
CA SER A 47 1.75 10.01 -18.78
C SER A 47 1.02 8.98 -17.91
N ILE A 48 -0.01 9.43 -17.19
CA ILE A 48 -1.45 9.30 -17.53
C ILE A 48 -2.19 10.19 -16.51
N PRO A 49 -2.57 11.43 -16.86
CA PRO A 49 -3.18 12.37 -15.92
C PRO A 49 -4.50 11.88 -15.28
N GLY A 50 -5.22 10.95 -15.93
CA GLY A 50 -6.47 10.39 -15.41
C GLY A 50 -6.33 9.10 -14.62
N GLY A 51 -5.55 8.13 -15.13
CA GLY A 51 -5.47 6.77 -14.58
C GLY A 51 -4.88 6.71 -13.17
N LEU A 52 -3.84 7.48 -12.88
CA LEU A 52 -3.25 7.56 -11.53
C LEU A 52 -4.22 8.19 -10.52
N ALA A 53 -4.94 9.25 -10.93
CA ALA A 53 -5.92 9.94 -10.10
C ALA A 53 -7.16 9.06 -9.82
N LEU A 54 -7.68 8.37 -10.85
CA LEU A 54 -8.80 7.44 -10.69
C LEU A 54 -8.42 6.23 -9.82
N SER A 55 -7.19 5.72 -9.99
CA SER A 55 -6.68 4.62 -9.16
C SER A 55 -6.53 5.03 -7.70
N SER A 56 -5.91 6.19 -7.43
CA SER A 56 -5.77 6.69 -6.07
C SER A 56 -7.11 7.01 -5.41
N TYR A 57 -8.07 7.54 -6.17
CA TYR A 57 -9.44 7.75 -5.72
C TYR A 57 -10.13 6.43 -5.35
N SER A 58 -10.11 5.42 -6.23
CA SER A 58 -10.71 4.10 -5.99
C SER A 58 -10.14 3.44 -4.71
N ILE A 59 -8.82 3.46 -4.54
CA ILE A 59 -8.13 2.96 -3.34
C ILE A 59 -8.58 3.74 -2.09
N THR A 60 -8.61 5.07 -2.17
CA THR A 60 -9.05 5.94 -1.07
C THR A 60 -10.47 5.62 -0.63
N THR A 61 -11.41 5.52 -1.58
CA THR A 61 -12.81 5.18 -1.30
C THR A 61 -12.93 3.81 -0.65
N CYS A 62 -12.20 2.81 -1.16
CA CYS A 62 -12.20 1.46 -0.59
C CYS A 62 -11.67 1.44 0.86
N LEU A 63 -10.53 2.09 1.13
CA LEU A 63 -9.95 2.18 2.47
C LEU A 63 -10.86 2.95 3.45
N SER A 64 -11.45 4.05 2.99
CA SER A 64 -12.38 4.83 3.80
C SER A 64 -13.63 4.04 4.15
N PHE A 65 -14.20 3.32 3.18
CA PHE A 65 -15.36 2.47 3.39
C PHE A 65 -15.09 1.37 4.44
N PHE A 66 -14.05 0.56 4.24
CA PHE A 66 -13.78 -0.56 5.14
C PHE A 66 -13.25 -0.14 6.51
N SER A 67 -12.66 1.05 6.64
CA SER A 67 -12.30 1.62 7.95
C SER A 67 -13.48 2.28 8.69
N GLY A 68 -14.68 2.32 8.09
CA GLY A 68 -15.83 3.02 8.64
C GLY A 68 -15.66 4.54 8.68
N GLY A 69 -14.89 5.11 7.75
CA GLY A 69 -14.57 6.55 7.65
C GLY A 69 -13.39 7.01 8.51
N LYS A 70 -12.72 6.11 9.24
CA LYS A 70 -11.58 6.44 10.10
C LYS A 70 -10.30 6.71 9.31
N ILE A 71 -10.16 6.14 8.13
CA ILE A 71 -9.19 6.56 7.11
C ILE A 71 -9.92 7.51 6.16
N ASN A 72 -9.52 8.77 6.15
CA ASN A 72 -10.14 9.87 5.41
C ASN A 72 -9.09 10.93 5.04
N GLU A 73 -9.52 12.08 4.51
CA GLU A 73 -8.66 13.15 4.00
C GLU A 73 -7.65 13.70 5.04
N THR A 74 -7.90 13.52 6.34
CA THR A 74 -6.99 14.02 7.40
C THR A 74 -5.80 13.10 7.68
N ASN A 75 -5.93 11.80 7.38
CA ASN A 75 -4.89 10.78 7.59
C ASN A 75 -4.58 9.97 6.34
N LEU A 76 -5.07 10.43 5.18
CA LEU A 76 -4.72 9.92 3.87
C LEU A 76 -4.06 11.02 3.06
N ALA A 77 -2.80 10.80 2.66
CA ALA A 77 -2.05 11.72 1.83
C ALA A 77 -1.86 11.14 0.42
N VAL A 78 -2.11 11.93 -0.61
CA VAL A 78 -1.94 11.52 -2.02
C VAL A 78 -1.02 12.51 -2.73
N GLY A 79 0.00 12.03 -3.42
CA GLY A 79 0.91 12.91 -4.15
C GLY A 79 2.06 12.18 -4.83
N SER A 80 2.97 12.95 -5.42
CA SER A 80 4.14 12.37 -6.09
C SER A 80 5.04 11.64 -5.10
N LEU A 81 5.68 10.58 -5.58
CA LEU A 81 6.71 9.87 -4.83
C LEU A 81 7.85 10.83 -4.45
N GLY A 82 8.11 10.94 -3.14
CA GLY A 82 9.11 11.87 -2.58
C GLY A 82 8.55 13.23 -2.16
N GLU A 83 7.32 13.58 -2.56
CA GLU A 83 6.65 14.83 -2.16
C GLU A 83 5.67 14.63 -1.00
N VAL A 84 5.22 13.41 -0.76
CA VAL A 84 4.37 13.04 0.39
C VAL A 84 5.15 12.29 1.45
N GLU A 85 4.93 12.64 2.72
CA GLU A 85 5.52 11.95 3.86
C GLU A 85 5.05 10.49 3.93
N ARG A 86 5.95 9.60 4.34
CA ARG A 86 5.64 8.20 4.59
C ARG A 86 4.71 8.07 5.80
N GLY A 87 3.57 7.41 5.61
CA GLY A 87 2.64 7.04 6.68
C GLY A 87 2.99 5.68 7.32
N ASN A 88 2.05 5.14 8.11
CA ASN A 88 2.13 3.78 8.62
C ASN A 88 2.14 2.74 7.48
N VAL A 89 1.46 3.06 6.37
CA VAL A 89 1.48 2.28 5.14
C VAL A 89 1.67 3.21 3.95
N THR A 90 2.52 2.82 3.01
CA THR A 90 2.70 3.51 1.72
C THR A 90 2.23 2.64 0.57
N ILE A 91 1.29 3.14 -0.23
CA ILE A 91 0.84 2.52 -1.48
C ILE A 91 1.49 3.28 -2.62
N ILE A 92 2.32 2.62 -3.42
CA ILE A 92 2.96 3.18 -4.60
C ILE A 92 2.16 2.76 -5.83
N VAL A 93 1.66 3.71 -6.60
CA VAL A 93 0.93 3.50 -7.84
C VAL A 93 1.82 3.90 -9.02
N ARG A 94 2.10 2.99 -9.96
CA ARG A 94 3.03 3.27 -11.06
C ARG A 94 2.75 2.44 -12.32
N LEU A 95 3.33 2.86 -13.44
CA LEU A 95 3.51 2.00 -14.60
C LEU A 95 4.82 1.21 -14.48
N ALA A 96 4.83 -0.04 -14.92
CA ALA A 96 5.97 -0.94 -14.91
C ALA A 96 5.81 -2.05 -15.95
N ASP A 97 6.80 -2.92 -16.13
CA ASP A 97 6.77 -3.98 -17.16
C ASP A 97 5.79 -5.13 -16.86
N GLU A 98 5.10 -5.11 -15.73
CA GLU A 98 4.09 -6.11 -15.36
C GLU A 98 2.86 -5.48 -14.68
N THR A 99 1.72 -6.15 -14.83
CA THR A 99 0.48 -5.84 -14.12
C THR A 99 0.40 -6.71 -12.87
N SER A 100 0.46 -6.10 -11.69
CA SER A 100 0.52 -6.82 -10.41
C SER A 100 0.27 -5.92 -9.20
N VAL A 101 -0.04 -6.57 -8.08
CA VAL A 101 0.02 -5.98 -6.73
C VAL A 101 1.12 -6.68 -5.94
N ILE A 102 2.04 -5.93 -5.33
CA ILE A 102 3.17 -6.49 -4.58
C ILE A 102 3.23 -5.85 -3.20
N ALA A 103 3.10 -6.66 -2.15
CA ALA A 103 3.23 -6.20 -0.77
C ALA A 103 4.64 -6.48 -0.22
N PHE A 104 5.21 -5.48 0.45
CA PHE A 104 6.47 -5.52 1.17
C PHE A 104 6.21 -5.20 2.65
N PRO A 105 5.82 -6.19 3.47
CA PRO A 105 5.42 -5.99 4.87
C PRO A 105 6.52 -5.34 5.73
N GLU A 106 7.78 -5.74 5.52
CA GLU A 106 8.95 -5.22 6.25
C GLU A 106 9.08 -3.69 6.14
N ASN A 107 8.75 -3.15 4.96
CA ASN A 107 8.79 -1.72 4.68
C ASN A 107 7.40 -1.07 4.74
N SER A 108 6.36 -1.79 5.17
CA SER A 108 4.99 -1.28 5.16
C SER A 108 4.60 -0.62 3.83
N THR A 109 5.05 -1.21 2.72
CA THR A 109 4.84 -0.69 1.37
C THR A 109 4.04 -1.67 0.56
N LEU A 110 3.14 -1.17 -0.26
CA LEU A 110 2.43 -1.92 -1.29
C LEU A 110 2.62 -1.24 -2.63
N VAL A 111 2.89 -2.00 -3.68
CA VAL A 111 3.05 -1.49 -5.04
C VAL A 111 1.88 -1.98 -5.88
N VAL A 112 1.12 -1.06 -6.47
CA VAL A 112 0.12 -1.31 -7.50
C VAL A 112 0.72 -0.87 -8.82
N GLN A 113 0.90 -1.81 -9.74
CA GLN A 113 1.55 -1.52 -11.01
C GLN A 113 0.85 -2.16 -12.20
N GLY A 114 0.88 -1.46 -13.33
CA GLY A 114 0.33 -1.88 -14.61
C GLY A 114 1.30 -1.62 -15.76
N ARG A 115 1.19 -2.41 -16.84
CA ARG A 115 1.94 -2.18 -18.09
C ARG A 115 1.52 -0.92 -18.83
N ASP A 116 0.25 -0.61 -18.70
CA ASP A 116 -0.44 0.51 -19.32
C ASP A 116 -1.59 0.93 -18.39
N GLN A 117 -2.44 1.86 -18.85
CA GLN A 117 -3.58 2.34 -18.07
C GLN A 117 -4.56 1.21 -17.69
N ASP A 118 -4.88 0.35 -18.65
CA ASP A 118 -5.85 -0.73 -18.47
C ASP A 118 -5.33 -1.78 -17.47
N GLY A 119 -4.04 -2.12 -17.58
CA GLY A 119 -3.34 -2.95 -16.61
C GLY A 119 -3.30 -2.30 -15.23
N LEU A 120 -3.11 -0.99 -15.15
CA LEU A 120 -3.13 -0.27 -13.87
C LEU A 120 -4.52 -0.32 -13.23
N PHE A 121 -5.59 -0.18 -14.02
CA PHE A 121 -6.96 -0.35 -13.54
C PHE A 121 -7.22 -1.79 -13.06
N ALA A 122 -6.79 -2.80 -13.81
CA ALA A 122 -6.89 -4.19 -13.39
C ALA A 122 -6.13 -4.47 -12.06
N ALA A 123 -4.94 -3.89 -11.88
CA ALA A 123 -4.18 -4.01 -10.64
C ALA A 123 -4.83 -3.26 -9.46
N THR A 124 -5.44 -2.10 -9.72
CA THR A 124 -6.22 -1.36 -8.72
C THR A 124 -7.45 -2.14 -8.29
N ASP A 125 -8.24 -2.64 -9.25
CA ASP A 125 -9.41 -3.48 -8.99
C ASP A 125 -9.00 -4.77 -8.23
N ARG A 126 -7.82 -5.33 -8.54
CA ARG A 126 -7.25 -6.48 -7.82
C ARG A 126 -7.00 -6.17 -6.36
N LEU A 127 -6.49 -4.98 -6.05
CA LEU A 127 -6.28 -4.52 -4.69
C LEU A 127 -7.62 -4.27 -3.98
N VAL A 128 -8.56 -3.58 -4.62
CA VAL A 128 -9.92 -3.33 -4.08
C VAL A 128 -10.62 -4.65 -3.74
N LEU A 129 -10.58 -5.62 -4.65
CA LEU A 129 -11.14 -6.95 -4.43
C LEU A 129 -10.43 -7.70 -3.28
N ALA A 130 -9.11 -7.54 -3.14
CA ALA A 130 -8.36 -8.15 -2.04
C ALA A 130 -8.73 -7.55 -0.67
N ILE A 131 -8.93 -6.23 -0.61
CA ILE A 131 -9.39 -5.54 0.61
C ILE A 131 -10.82 -5.99 0.93
N ALA A 132 -11.70 -6.03 -0.08
CA ALA A 132 -13.08 -6.44 0.10
C ALA A 132 -13.19 -7.90 0.56
N GLY A 133 -12.37 -8.81 0.02
CA GLY A 133 -12.38 -10.24 0.39
C GLY A 133 -13.78 -10.81 0.37
N ASP A 134 -14.19 -11.44 1.47
CA ASP A 134 -15.51 -12.09 1.60
C ASP A 134 -16.70 -11.10 1.64
N TYR A 135 -16.45 -9.79 1.72
CA TYR A 135 -17.51 -8.78 1.62
C TYR A 135 -17.90 -8.48 0.17
N ALA A 136 -17.12 -8.92 -0.81
CA ALA A 136 -17.45 -8.76 -2.23
C ALA A 136 -18.55 -9.72 -2.66
N LEU A 137 -19.61 -9.20 -3.27
CA LEU A 137 -20.73 -10.00 -3.78
C LEU A 137 -20.62 -10.23 -5.28
N ASP A 138 -20.69 -9.15 -6.06
CA ASP A 138 -20.69 -9.18 -7.52
C ASP A 138 -20.36 -7.79 -8.08
N LEU A 139 -20.45 -7.61 -9.39
CA LEU A 139 -20.39 -6.33 -10.07
C LEU A 139 -21.80 -5.80 -10.36
N ASP A 140 -21.93 -4.49 -10.57
CA ASP A 140 -23.13 -3.92 -11.17
C ASP A 140 -23.24 -4.27 -12.67
N ASP A 141 -24.42 -4.08 -13.26
CA ASP A 141 -24.68 -4.42 -14.66
C ASP A 141 -23.75 -3.70 -15.65
N SER A 142 -23.32 -2.49 -15.31
CA SER A 142 -22.42 -1.69 -16.13
C SER A 142 -20.93 -1.98 -15.87
N ARG A 143 -20.62 -2.81 -14.86
CA ARG A 143 -19.27 -3.12 -14.37
C ARG A 143 -18.44 -1.88 -14.04
N ASN A 144 -19.09 -0.86 -13.51
CA ASN A 144 -18.46 0.35 -12.99
C ASN A 144 -18.28 0.28 -11.47
N TYR A 145 -18.94 -0.67 -10.81
CA TYR A 145 -18.91 -0.82 -9.36
C TYR A 145 -18.79 -2.29 -8.92
N LEU A 146 -17.92 -2.52 -7.93
CA LEU A 146 -17.93 -3.74 -7.13
C LEU A 146 -18.98 -3.59 -6.03
N ILE A 147 -20.00 -4.44 -6.05
CA ILE A 147 -21.03 -4.51 -5.01
C ILE A 147 -20.47 -5.26 -3.80
N VAL A 148 -20.42 -4.57 -2.68
CA VAL A 148 -19.94 -5.10 -1.40
C VAL A 148 -21.01 -4.98 -0.31
N VAL A 149 -20.90 -5.81 0.74
CA VAL A 149 -21.69 -5.69 1.96
C VAL A 149 -20.91 -4.90 3.01
N HIS A 150 -21.51 -3.86 3.58
CA HIS A 150 -20.88 -3.11 4.67
C HIS A 150 -20.69 -4.00 5.91
N PRO A 151 -19.45 -4.16 6.42
CA PRO A 151 -19.13 -5.11 7.50
C PRO A 151 -20.03 -5.01 8.74
N SER A 152 -20.27 -3.78 9.23
CA SER A 152 -21.06 -3.56 10.45
C SER A 152 -22.56 -3.31 10.24
N ARG A 153 -22.98 -2.95 9.02
CA ARG A 153 -24.35 -2.45 8.75
C ARG A 153 -25.15 -3.37 7.83
N GLY A 154 -24.50 -4.32 7.14
CA GLY A 154 -25.16 -5.32 6.30
C GLY A 154 -25.83 -4.81 5.01
N HIS A 155 -25.82 -3.50 4.74
CA HIS A 155 -26.36 -2.96 3.48
C HIS A 155 -25.35 -3.05 2.35
N ARG A 156 -25.86 -3.06 1.11
CA ARG A 156 -25.05 -3.13 -0.11
C ARG A 156 -24.59 -1.74 -0.53
N VAL A 157 -23.33 -1.65 -0.98
CA VAL A 157 -22.71 -0.41 -1.49
C VAL A 157 -21.88 -0.76 -2.71
N GLY A 158 -21.82 0.14 -3.69
CA GLY A 158 -20.90 0.04 -4.83
C GLY A 158 -19.58 0.74 -4.53
N LEU A 159 -18.46 0.04 -4.64
CA LEU A 159 -17.12 0.62 -4.67
C LEU A 159 -16.67 0.80 -6.12
N PRO A 160 -15.93 1.88 -6.47
CA PRO A 160 -15.47 2.09 -7.84
C PRO A 160 -14.72 0.89 -8.42
N TRP A 161 -15.05 0.51 -9.65
CA TRP A 161 -14.43 -0.58 -10.41
C TRP A 161 -14.00 -0.04 -11.77
N LEU A 162 -12.69 0.05 -11.98
CA LEU A 162 -12.14 0.91 -13.03
C LEU A 162 -11.98 0.19 -14.37
N GLY A 163 -11.59 -1.08 -14.35
CA GLY A 163 -11.19 -1.81 -15.54
C GLY A 163 -12.35 -2.44 -16.32
N GLY A 164 -13.57 -2.44 -15.79
CA GLY A 164 -14.73 -3.11 -16.42
C GLY A 164 -14.60 -4.63 -16.55
N TYR A 165 -13.55 -5.21 -15.96
CA TYR A 165 -13.25 -6.63 -16.02
C TYR A 165 -14.15 -7.42 -15.07
N THR A 166 -14.34 -8.71 -15.35
CA THR A 166 -15.04 -9.62 -14.43
C THR A 166 -14.19 -9.92 -13.18
N ILE A 167 -14.84 -10.33 -12.09
CA ILE A 167 -14.13 -10.76 -10.87
C ILE A 167 -13.09 -11.86 -11.14
N PRO A 168 -13.36 -12.92 -11.94
CA PRO A 168 -12.34 -13.92 -12.26
C PRO A 168 -11.13 -13.36 -13.01
N GLN A 169 -11.33 -12.44 -13.96
CA GLN A 169 -10.25 -11.79 -14.70
C GLN A 169 -9.38 -10.96 -13.75
N VAL A 170 -10.00 -10.16 -12.89
CA VAL A 170 -9.26 -9.39 -11.89
C VAL A 170 -8.54 -10.29 -10.91
N ARG A 171 -9.15 -11.38 -10.43
CA ARG A 171 -8.52 -12.33 -9.50
C ARG A 171 -7.27 -12.99 -10.09
N ALA A 172 -7.18 -13.12 -11.42
CA ALA A 172 -6.01 -13.64 -12.12
C ALA A 172 -4.82 -12.66 -12.13
N VAL A 173 -5.03 -11.37 -11.84
CA VAL A 173 -3.92 -10.42 -11.67
C VAL A 173 -3.07 -10.83 -10.45
N PRO A 174 -1.74 -10.99 -10.62
CA PRO A 174 -0.87 -11.43 -9.54
C PRO A 174 -0.94 -10.50 -8.33
N LEU A 175 -1.15 -11.10 -7.15
CA LEU A 175 -0.94 -10.45 -5.85
C LEU A 175 0.13 -11.23 -5.10
N ARG A 176 1.31 -10.63 -4.95
CA ARG A 176 2.49 -11.27 -4.34
C ARG A 176 2.80 -10.61 -3.00
N VAL A 177 3.17 -11.41 -2.02
CA VAL A 177 3.67 -10.93 -0.71
C VAL A 177 5.12 -11.33 -0.59
N MET A 178 6.01 -10.34 -0.46
CA MET A 178 7.44 -10.58 -0.29
C MET A 178 7.73 -10.82 1.19
N GLY A 179 8.35 -11.97 1.50
CA GLY A 179 8.77 -12.29 2.87
C GLY A 179 7.76 -13.03 3.74
N GLY A 180 6.67 -13.57 3.18
CA GLY A 180 5.77 -14.48 3.92
C GLY A 180 4.28 -14.29 3.62
N GLU A 181 3.44 -14.60 4.61
CA GLU A 181 1.99 -14.39 4.57
C GLU A 181 1.61 -13.01 5.10
N LEU A 182 0.54 -12.43 4.54
CA LEU A 182 0.03 -11.13 4.95
C LEU A 182 -1.50 -11.11 4.87
N ASP A 183 -2.14 -10.79 5.99
CA ASP A 183 -3.52 -10.29 5.95
C ASP A 183 -3.49 -8.86 5.41
N LEU A 184 -3.81 -8.74 4.12
CA LEU A 184 -3.72 -7.48 3.40
C LEU A 184 -4.68 -6.42 3.96
N ARG A 185 -5.89 -6.82 4.37
CA ARG A 185 -6.89 -5.90 4.89
C ARG A 185 -6.40 -5.32 6.22
N ARG A 186 -5.96 -6.18 7.14
CA ARG A 186 -5.38 -5.74 8.41
C ARG A 186 -4.10 -4.94 8.23
N PHE A 187 -3.29 -5.28 7.24
CA PHE A 187 -2.09 -4.54 6.88
C PHE A 187 -2.40 -3.10 6.43
N LEU A 188 -3.43 -2.89 5.60
CA LEU A 188 -3.79 -1.58 5.07
C LEU A 188 -4.63 -0.73 6.04
N LEU A 189 -5.56 -1.37 6.76
CA LEU A 189 -6.51 -0.68 7.64
C LEU A 189 -6.03 -0.60 9.10
N GLY A 190 -5.02 -1.38 9.47
CA GLY A 190 -4.45 -1.42 10.81
C GLY A 190 -5.51 -1.66 11.90
N PRO A 191 -5.61 -0.78 12.92
CA PRO A 191 -6.58 -0.93 14.01
C PRO A 191 -8.03 -0.70 13.58
N PHE A 192 -8.26 -0.28 12.33
CA PHE A 192 -9.59 -0.02 11.78
C PHE A 192 -10.10 -1.14 10.88
N SER A 193 -9.35 -2.24 10.76
CA SER A 193 -9.84 -3.42 10.06
C SER A 193 -11.08 -3.98 10.76
N PRO A 194 -12.18 -4.27 10.03
CA PRO A 194 -13.35 -4.97 10.55
C PRO A 194 -13.07 -6.45 10.78
#